data_AF-A0A2M8DWZ9-F1
#
_entry.id   AF-A0A2M8DWZ9-F1
#
_cell.length_a   1.000
_cell.length_b   1.000
_cell.length_c   1.000
_cell.angle_alpha   90.00
_cell.angle_beta   90.00
_cell.angle_gamma   90.00
#
_symmetry.space_group_name_H-M   'P 1'
#
loop_
_entity.id
_entity.type
_entity.pdbx_description
1 polymer ?
#
loop_
_entity_poly.entity_id
_entity_poly.type
_entity_poly.pdbx_seq_one_letter_code
_entity_poly.pdbx_strand_id
1 'polypeptide(L)'
;MRIILLGAPGAGKGTQANFIREKFNIPQISTGDMLRAAVKAGTPLGLAAKSIMDAGGLVSDDLIINLVKERIKDADCANGFLFDGFP
;
A
#
# COMPACT_ATOMS: atom_id res chain seq x y z
N MET A 1 -12.63 7.10 -8.60
CA MET A 1 -11.41 7.92 -8.80
C MET A 1 -10.18 7.06 -8.51
N ARG A 2 -9.18 6.97 -9.39
CA ARG A 2 -7.99 6.13 -9.19
C ARG A 2 -6.74 6.99 -9.28
N ILE A 3 -5.96 7.09 -8.21
CA ILE A 3 -4.88 8.06 -8.07
C ILE A 3 -3.59 7.35 -7.66
N ILE A 4 -2.45 7.81 -8.20
CA ILE A 4 -1.12 7.53 -7.68
C ILE A 4 -0.57 8.85 -7.11
N LEU A 5 -0.12 8.84 -5.85
CA LEU A 5 0.47 10.00 -5.21
C LEU A 5 1.97 9.82 -5.04
N LEU A 6 2.75 10.57 -5.84
CA LEU A 6 4.20 10.59 -5.80
C LEU A 6 4.72 11.87 -5.17
N GLY A 7 5.91 11.80 -4.56
CA GLY A 7 6.56 12.94 -3.93
C GLY A 7 7.67 12.53 -2.97
N ALA A 8 8.64 13.41 -2.76
CA ALA A 8 9.78 13.16 -1.88
C ALA A 8 9.35 12.94 -0.40
N PRO A 9 10.20 12.30 0.43
CA PRO A 9 10.04 12.33 1.88
C PRO A 9 9.94 13.78 2.39
N GLY A 10 9.01 14.06 3.31
CA GLY A 10 8.78 15.42 3.83
C GLY A 10 7.93 16.35 2.95
N ALA A 11 7.56 15.95 1.72
CA ALA A 11 6.76 16.78 0.81
C ALA A 11 5.26 16.94 1.18
N GLY A 12 4.82 16.40 2.32
CA GLY A 12 3.42 16.52 2.77
C GLY A 12 2.43 15.55 2.09
N LYS A 13 2.90 14.45 1.48
CA LYS A 13 2.03 13.44 0.84
C LYS A 13 0.93 12.92 1.74
N GLY A 14 1.25 12.55 2.98
CA GLY A 14 0.25 12.03 3.93
C GLY A 14 -0.89 13.02 4.19
N THR A 15 -0.56 14.30 4.33
CA THR A 15 -1.56 15.38 4.48
C THR A 15 -2.49 15.46 3.28
N GLN A 16 -1.94 15.41 2.07
CA GLN A 16 -2.72 15.45 0.84
C GLN A 16 -3.51 14.16 0.60
N ALA A 17 -2.94 13.00 0.90
CA ALA A 17 -3.60 11.70 0.78
C ALA A 17 -4.86 11.65 1.67
N ASN A 18 -4.78 12.12 2.91
CA ASN A 18 -5.92 12.21 3.82
C ASN A 18 -7.03 13.10 3.25
N PHE A 19 -6.67 14.31 2.80
CA PHE A 19 -7.63 15.23 2.18
C PHE A 19 -8.32 14.61 0.95
N ILE A 20 -7.55 13.95 0.08
CA ILE A 20 -8.08 13.32 -1.14
C ILE A 20 -9.01 12.15 -0.79
N ARG A 21 -8.61 11.27 0.14
CA ARG A 21 -9.46 10.15 0.57
C ARG A 21 -10.79 10.61 1.11
N GLU A 22 -10.80 11.60 2.00
CA GLU A 22 -12.02 12.14 2.61
C GLU A 22 -12.92 12.78 1.55
N LYS A 23 -12.33 13.59 0.66
CA LYS A 23 -13.07 14.29 -0.38
C LYS A 23 -13.74 13.35 -1.40
N PHE A 24 -13.08 12.25 -1.75
CA PHE A 24 -13.57 11.32 -2.77
C PHE A 24 -14.13 10.01 -2.21
N ASN A 25 -14.12 9.85 -0.88
CA ASN A 25 -14.49 8.62 -0.18
C ASN A 25 -13.85 7.36 -0.80
N ILE A 26 -12.53 7.38 -0.90
CA ILE A 26 -11.71 6.26 -1.40
C ILE A 26 -10.68 5.84 -0.36
N PRO A 27 -10.26 4.56 -0.30
CA PRO A 27 -9.18 4.12 0.56
C PRO A 27 -7.80 4.55 0.01
N GLN A 28 -6.83 4.71 0.91
CA GLN A 28 -5.40 4.75 0.56
C GLN A 28 -4.83 3.35 0.70
N ILE A 29 -4.05 2.98 -0.31
CA ILE A 29 -3.33 1.72 -0.42
C ILE A 29 -1.84 2.07 -0.36
N SER A 30 -1.22 1.74 0.77
CA SER A 30 0.21 1.93 1.04
C SER A 30 0.85 0.54 1.11
N THR A 31 1.70 0.21 0.14
CA THR A 31 2.35 -1.11 0.06
C THR A 31 3.20 -1.39 1.29
N GLY A 32 3.87 -0.37 1.83
CA GLY A 32 4.62 -0.46 3.08
C GLY A 32 3.76 -0.78 4.30
N ASP A 33 2.56 -0.19 4.42
CA ASP A 33 1.64 -0.52 5.51
C ASP A 33 1.03 -1.90 5.36
N MET A 34 0.67 -2.29 4.14
CA MET A 34 0.12 -3.61 3.86
C MET A 34 1.12 -4.72 4.20
N LEU A 35 2.39 -4.55 3.82
CA LEU A 35 3.44 -5.50 4.18
C LEU A 35 3.62 -5.57 5.71
N ARG A 36 3.72 -4.42 6.39
CA ARG A 36 3.84 -4.38 7.86
C ARG A 36 2.65 -5.04 8.55
N ALA A 37 1.44 -4.85 8.04
CA ALA A 37 0.24 -5.51 8.54
C ALA A 37 0.28 -7.03 8.32
N ALA A 38 0.68 -7.49 7.12
CA ALA A 38 0.82 -8.90 6.80
C ALA A 38 1.87 -9.60 7.69
N VAL A 39 2.99 -8.92 7.98
CA VAL A 39 4.04 -9.34 8.92
C VAL A 39 3.46 -9.49 10.32
N LYS A 40 2.75 -8.46 10.82
CA LYS A 40 2.13 -8.45 12.15
C LYS A 40 1.07 -9.55 12.30
N ALA A 41 0.33 -9.84 11.23
CA ALA A 41 -0.69 -10.89 11.19
C ALA A 41 -0.12 -12.31 11.06
N GLY A 42 1.20 -12.48 10.86
CA GLY A 42 1.83 -13.79 10.72
C GLY A 42 1.38 -14.57 9.48
N THR A 43 0.90 -13.87 8.45
CA THR A 43 0.50 -14.52 7.18
C THR A 43 1.71 -15.16 6.48
N PRO A 44 1.55 -16.19 5.65
CA PRO A 44 2.65 -16.78 4.89
C PRO A 44 3.43 -15.73 4.08
N LEU A 45 2.69 -14.80 3.45
CA LEU A 45 3.25 -13.66 2.73
C LEU A 45 4.06 -12.74 3.66
N GLY A 46 3.49 -12.39 4.81
CA GLY A 46 4.12 -11.52 5.80
C GLY A 46 5.40 -12.12 6.37
N LEU A 47 5.44 -13.42 6.66
CA LEU A 47 6.63 -14.10 7.14
C LEU A 47 7.75 -14.12 6.08
N ALA A 48 7.41 -14.38 4.82
CA ALA A 48 8.36 -14.31 3.72
C ALA A 48 8.91 -12.89 3.51
N ALA A 49 8.02 -11.89 3.49
CA ALA A 49 8.40 -10.49 3.37
C ALA A 49 9.27 -10.02 4.55
N LYS A 50 8.94 -10.44 5.79
CA LYS A 50 9.72 -10.13 6.98
C LYS A 50 11.17 -10.59 6.84
N SER A 51 11.39 -11.83 6.40
CA SER A 51 12.74 -12.37 6.23
C SER A 51 13.57 -11.58 5.22
N ILE A 52 12.94 -11.07 4.16
CA ILE A 52 13.60 -10.26 3.13
C ILE A 52 13.93 -8.87 3.69
N MET A 53 12.96 -8.23 4.35
CA MET A 53 13.11 -6.89 4.93
C MET A 53 14.15 -6.87 6.06
N ASP A 54 14.15 -7.87 6.94
CA ASP A 54 15.12 -8.00 8.04
C ASP A 54 16.56 -8.17 7.52
N ALA A 55 16.72 -8.74 6.31
CA ALA A 55 18.01 -8.86 5.63
C ALA A 55 18.41 -7.59 4.83
N GLY A 56 17.61 -6.52 4.87
CA GLY A 56 17.81 -5.30 4.07
C GLY A 56 17.51 -5.49 2.58
N GLY A 57 16.88 -6.61 2.22
CA GLY A 57 16.48 -6.90 0.84
C GLY A 57 15.22 -6.16 0.41
N LEU A 58 15.03 -6.09 -0.90
CA LEU A 58 13.81 -5.57 -1.50
C LEU A 58 12.83 -6.72 -1.75
N VAL A 59 11.57 -6.51 -1.37
CA VAL A 59 10.47 -7.41 -1.71
C VAL A 59 10.24 -7.35 -3.22
N SER A 60 10.03 -8.50 -3.87
CA SER A 60 9.89 -8.56 -5.32
C SER A 60 8.63 -7.86 -5.82
N ASP A 61 8.71 -7.27 -7.00
CA ASP A 61 7.59 -6.60 -7.66
C ASP A 61 6.38 -7.53 -7.82
N ASP A 62 6.60 -8.78 -8.21
CA ASP A 62 5.53 -9.78 -8.35
C ASP A 62 4.73 -9.96 -7.06
N LEU A 63 5.42 -9.95 -5.90
CA LEU A 63 4.78 -10.10 -4.61
C LEU A 63 3.93 -8.87 -4.28
N ILE A 64 4.47 -7.66 -4.51
CA ILE A 64 3.75 -6.40 -4.29
C ILE A 64 2.54 -6.30 -5.22
N ILE A 65 2.71 -6.63 -6.50
CA ILE A 65 1.65 -6.58 -7.51
C ILE A 65 0.52 -7.55 -7.14
N ASN A 66 0.84 -8.76 -6.69
CA ASN A 66 -0.18 -9.71 -6.26
C ASN A 66 -0.92 -9.23 -5.00
N LEU A 67 -0.21 -8.65 -4.03
CA LEU A 67 -0.80 -8.07 -2.85
C LEU A 67 -1.77 -6.91 -3.19
N VAL A 68 -1.37 -6.04 -4.13
CA VAL A 68 -2.21 -4.96 -4.64
C VAL A 68 -3.42 -5.50 -5.39
N LYS A 69 -3.25 -6.51 -6.25
CA LYS A 69 -4.33 -7.14 -7.01
C LYS A 69 -5.43 -7.70 -6.11
N GLU A 70 -5.07 -8.28 -4.96
CA GLU A 70 -6.07 -8.75 -4.00
C GLU A 70 -6.74 -7.57 -3.29
N ARG A 71 -5.97 -6.58 -2.83
CA ARG A 71 -6.51 -5.43 -2.09
C ARG A 71 -7.52 -4.61 -2.87
N ILE A 72 -7.29 -4.38 -4.16
CA ILE A 72 -8.21 -3.58 -4.99
C ILE A 72 -9.55 -4.26 -5.26
N LYS A 73 -9.71 -5.55 -4.91
CA LYS A 73 -10.99 -6.28 -5.03
C LYS A 73 -11.93 -6.05 -3.84
N ASP A 74 -11.44 -5.49 -2.74
CA ASP A 74 -12.26 -5.23 -1.55
C ASP A 74 -13.38 -4.22 -1.87
N ALA A 75 -14.50 -4.35 -1.15
CA ALA A 75 -15.69 -3.53 -1.39
C ALA A 75 -15.45 -2.02 -1.22
N ASP A 76 -14.52 -1.61 -0.36
CA ASP A 76 -14.17 -0.21 -0.14
C ASP A 76 -13.43 0.41 -1.34
N CYS A 77 -12.85 -0.42 -2.22
CA CYS A 77 -12.20 0.01 -3.46
C CYS A 77 -13.18 0.19 -4.64
N ALA A 78 -14.46 -0.13 -4.47
CA ALA A 78 -15.45 -0.06 -5.56
C ALA A 78 -15.56 1.34 -6.20
N ASN A 79 -15.43 2.40 -5.39
CA ASN A 79 -15.46 3.79 -5.85
C ASN A 79 -14.08 4.32 -6.27
N GLY A 80 -13.04 3.50 -6.13
CA GLY A 80 -11.66 3.82 -6.46
C GLY A 80 -10.71 3.70 -5.28
N PHE A 81 -9.49 4.24 -5.44
CA PHE A 81 -8.40 4.10 -4.46
C PHE A 81 -7.28 5.10 -4.76
N LEU A 82 -6.47 5.39 -3.74
CA LEU A 82 -5.24 6.18 -3.83
C LEU A 82 -4.05 5.28 -3.49
N PHE A 83 -3.11 5.11 -4.42
CA PHE A 83 -1.81 4.52 -4.10
C PHE A 83 -0.88 5.58 -3.52
N ASP A 84 -0.23 5.26 -2.39
CA ASP A 84 0.79 6.09 -1.77
C ASP A 84 2.13 5.35 -1.78
N GLY A 85 3.11 5.93 -2.48
CA GLY A 85 4.45 5.36 -2.59
C GLY A 85 4.54 4.06 -3.40
N PHE A 86 3.61 3.88 -4.36
CA PHE A 86 3.67 2.79 -5.33
C PHE A 86 3.04 3.20 -6.68
N PRO A 87 3.68 2.87 -7.82
CA PRO A 87 5.07 2.42 -7.91
C PRO A 87 6.03 3.48 -7.38
#